data_AF-A0A942BP34-F1
#
_entry.id   AF-A0A942BP34-F1
#
_cell.length_a   1.000
_cell.length_b   1.000
_cell.length_c   1.000
_cell.angle_alpha   90.00
_cell.angle_beta   90.00
_cell.angle_gamma   90.00
#
_symmetry.space_group_name_H-M   'P 1'
#
loop_
_entity.id
_entity.type
_entity.pdbx_description
1 polymer ?
#
loop_
_entity_poly.entity_id
_entity_poly.type
_entity_poly.pdbx_seq_one_letter_code
_entity_poly.pdbx_strand_id
1 'polypeptide(L)'
;MNLVGKVGRNRPRARFALLMIYCALILGAVTTVYPFLMMVTTGFKSAYDENDNSLVPKYWSDKDDLFLKYVDDKYARNVSMAKSNRIGAKASSDVVAKYETFLMNLPPDRYMAGFFLAANQLSSRLTESYISWLKTKYPTVAELNKAYEEENLYWADIRPPIEQYMRKAWTEPNTRKFREWKEFKTTLPAEYRIPIRNTALWQEFQRAEAKAQFALVAPEVAGTAKTFEELTLPKDPKLLTKFNEKALPPRYAKQSVEEMWAAVAGPGVEMPIDAFERATLTKREADVKSEFASRNYRYALGFILTNGRALVNTAIYCLLAITVALIVNPLAAYALSRYPIRSSGRILLFLLATMAFPAEVAMIPSFLLLKSAGLLNTYWALVLPGAASGYTIYLLKGFFDSLPQELFEAGSLDGAKESTMMLRIALPMSKPVLGYIALITFMAAYGAFIYAFLVVQDQRMWTLTVWLYQLQLTAPKAVVMAGLTLAAVPTLLVFLFAQRVIVRGIVIPNER
;
A
#
# COMPACT_ATOMS: atom_id res chain seq x y z
N MET A 1 15.86 3.97 -34.66
CA MET A 1 17.10 4.73 -34.89
C MET A 1 18.22 3.72 -35.16
N ASN A 2 18.79 3.69 -36.36
CA ASN A 2 19.97 2.85 -36.59
C ASN A 2 21.19 3.69 -36.22
N LEU A 3 21.74 3.47 -35.03
CA LEU A 3 22.99 4.08 -34.54
C LEU A 3 24.20 3.81 -35.47
N VAL A 4 24.05 2.90 -36.43
CA VAL A 4 25.06 2.54 -37.42
C VAL A 4 24.41 2.60 -38.81
N GLY A 5 25.00 3.35 -39.74
CA GLY A 5 24.53 3.44 -41.13
C GLY A 5 24.41 2.06 -41.79
N LYS A 6 23.50 1.92 -42.76
CA LYS A 6 23.17 0.65 -43.45
C LYS A 6 24.41 -0.15 -43.92
N VAL A 7 25.50 0.55 -44.28
CA VAL A 7 26.73 -0.03 -44.82
C VAL A 7 27.68 -0.59 -43.73
N GLY A 8 27.60 -0.10 -42.48
CA GLY A 8 28.49 -0.51 -41.38
C GLY A 8 28.01 -1.72 -40.55
N ARG A 9 26.75 -2.13 -40.71
CA ARG A 9 26.06 -3.13 -39.86
C ARG A 9 26.59 -4.57 -39.99
N ASN A 10 27.29 -4.87 -41.08
CA ASN A 10 27.84 -6.21 -41.34
C ASN A 10 29.27 -6.41 -40.83
N ARG A 11 29.94 -5.35 -40.33
CA ARG A 11 31.27 -5.51 -39.73
C ARG A 11 31.14 -6.18 -38.35
N PRO A 12 31.96 -7.20 -38.03
CA PRO A 12 31.87 -7.92 -36.76
C PRO A 12 32.04 -6.99 -35.55
N ARG A 13 32.91 -5.97 -35.63
CA ARG A 13 33.08 -4.93 -34.59
C ARG A 13 31.80 -4.12 -34.35
N ALA A 14 31.07 -3.76 -35.40
CA ALA A 14 29.82 -3.01 -35.29
C ALA A 14 28.67 -3.88 -34.74
N ARG A 15 28.63 -5.16 -35.09
CA ARG A 15 27.69 -6.14 -34.50
C ARG A 15 27.96 -6.34 -33.01
N PHE A 16 29.22 -6.46 -32.61
CA PHE A 16 29.62 -6.55 -31.21
C PHE A 16 29.25 -5.30 -30.42
N ALA A 17 29.54 -4.10 -30.96
CA ALA A 17 29.15 -2.84 -30.31
C ALA A 17 27.62 -2.71 -30.16
N LEU A 18 26.84 -3.06 -31.18
CA LEU A 18 25.38 -3.08 -31.11
C LEU A 18 24.88 -4.10 -30.08
N LEU A 19 25.47 -5.30 -30.03
CA LEU A 19 25.14 -6.32 -29.03
C LEU A 19 25.40 -5.80 -27.61
N MET A 20 26.56 -5.18 -27.37
CA MET A 20 26.89 -4.56 -26.08
C MET A 20 25.87 -3.48 -25.68
N ILE A 21 25.48 -2.61 -26.62
CA ILE A 21 24.46 -1.58 -26.38
C ILE A 21 23.11 -2.23 -26.02
N TYR A 22 22.67 -3.24 -26.77
CA TYR A 22 21.42 -3.93 -26.46
C TYR A 22 21.48 -4.67 -25.13
N CYS A 23 22.59 -5.35 -24.80
CA CYS A 23 22.77 -5.98 -23.51
C CYS A 23 22.71 -4.97 -22.36
N ALA A 24 23.35 -3.80 -22.51
CA ALA A 24 23.29 -2.73 -21.51
C ALA A 24 21.86 -2.18 -21.36
N LEU A 25 21.14 -1.96 -22.46
CA LEU A 25 19.74 -1.50 -22.45
C LEU A 25 18.79 -2.53 -21.82
N ILE A 26 18.96 -3.81 -22.15
CA ILE A 26 18.17 -4.90 -21.56
C ILE A 26 18.47 -5.00 -20.07
N LEU A 27 19.73 -4.94 -19.67
CA LEU A 27 20.11 -4.96 -18.26
C LEU A 27 19.48 -3.80 -17.50
N GLY A 28 19.54 -2.58 -18.04
CA GLY A 28 18.88 -1.40 -17.47
C GLY A 28 17.35 -1.51 -17.41
N ALA A 29 16.72 -2.14 -18.40
CA ALA A 29 15.29 -2.42 -18.36
C ALA A 29 14.95 -3.47 -17.28
N VAL A 30 15.74 -4.52 -17.14
CA VAL A 30 15.52 -5.57 -16.13
C VAL A 30 15.68 -5.01 -14.71
N THR A 31 16.70 -4.17 -14.47
CA THR A 31 16.94 -3.57 -13.15
C THR A 31 15.87 -2.58 -12.71
N THR A 32 15.07 -2.05 -13.65
CA THR A 32 13.95 -1.15 -13.35
C THR A 32 12.60 -1.88 -13.27
N VAL A 33 12.37 -2.84 -14.17
CA VAL A 33 11.12 -3.62 -14.20
C VAL A 33 11.02 -4.58 -13.02
N TYR A 34 12.11 -5.24 -12.62
CA TYR A 34 12.06 -6.21 -11.53
C TYR A 34 11.63 -5.60 -10.18
N PRO A 35 12.21 -4.48 -9.69
CA PRO A 35 11.73 -3.83 -8.48
C PRO A 35 10.28 -3.35 -8.57
N PHE A 36 9.86 -2.87 -9.75
CA PHE A 36 8.47 -2.46 -9.97
C PHE A 36 7.52 -3.65 -9.84
N LEU A 37 7.83 -4.79 -10.46
CA LEU A 37 7.03 -6.01 -10.31
C LEU A 37 7.01 -6.49 -8.87
N MET A 38 8.14 -6.46 -8.16
CA MET A 38 8.20 -6.79 -6.74
C MET A 38 7.35 -5.85 -5.88
N MET A 39 7.30 -4.56 -6.21
CA MET A 39 6.42 -3.59 -5.54
C MET A 39 4.94 -3.95 -5.76
N VAL A 40 4.53 -4.20 -7.01
CA VAL A 40 3.16 -4.61 -7.35
C VAL A 40 2.76 -5.87 -6.59
N THR A 41 3.65 -6.87 -6.57
CA THR A 41 3.33 -8.19 -6.03
C THR A 41 3.38 -8.21 -4.50
N THR A 42 4.24 -7.40 -3.89
CA THR A 42 4.22 -7.17 -2.44
C THR A 42 2.92 -6.51 -1.99
N GLY A 43 2.27 -5.74 -2.86
CA GLY A 43 0.90 -5.26 -2.64
C GLY A 43 -0.13 -6.37 -2.42
N PHE A 44 0.10 -7.58 -2.93
CA PHE A 44 -0.79 -8.75 -2.75
C PHE A 44 -0.44 -9.61 -1.53
N LYS A 45 0.64 -9.28 -0.83
CA LYS A 45 1.16 -10.04 0.32
C LYS A 45 0.55 -9.53 1.63
N SER A 46 0.77 -10.28 2.69
CA SER A 46 0.33 -10.05 4.05
C SER A 46 1.52 -10.25 4.99
N ALA A 47 1.31 -10.08 6.30
CA ALA A 47 2.36 -10.33 7.29
C ALA A 47 2.89 -11.78 7.29
N TYR A 48 2.12 -12.75 6.78
CA TYR A 48 2.55 -14.14 6.62
C TYR A 48 3.64 -14.28 5.54
N ASP A 49 3.45 -13.65 4.39
CA ASP A 49 4.28 -13.81 3.19
C ASP A 49 5.11 -12.55 2.85
N GLU A 50 5.21 -11.57 3.76
CA GLU A 50 5.92 -10.29 3.52
C GLU A 50 7.42 -10.44 3.22
N ASN A 51 8.02 -11.53 3.69
CA ASN A 51 9.43 -11.88 3.49
C ASN A 51 9.65 -12.82 2.29
N ASP A 52 8.57 -13.28 1.64
CA ASP A 52 8.71 -14.05 0.41
C ASP A 52 9.14 -13.11 -0.72
N ASN A 53 10.29 -13.38 -1.33
CA ASN A 53 10.82 -12.60 -2.45
C ASN A 53 10.37 -13.14 -3.82
N SER A 54 9.42 -14.07 -3.85
CA SER A 54 8.79 -14.53 -5.09
C SER A 54 8.05 -13.37 -5.81
N LEU A 55 8.19 -13.34 -7.13
CA LEU A 55 7.42 -12.41 -7.97
C LEU A 55 5.94 -12.80 -7.96
N VAL A 56 5.61 -14.07 -8.11
CA VAL A 56 4.24 -14.56 -8.05
C VAL A 56 3.97 -15.09 -6.64
N PRO A 57 2.97 -14.55 -5.91
CA PRO A 57 2.66 -15.04 -4.56
C PRO A 57 2.30 -16.53 -4.58
N LYS A 58 2.94 -17.32 -3.71
CA LYS A 58 2.77 -18.79 -3.66
C LYS A 58 1.31 -19.20 -3.43
N TYR A 59 0.57 -18.47 -2.59
CA TYR A 59 -0.84 -18.71 -2.32
C TYR A 59 -1.76 -18.67 -3.56
N TRP A 60 -1.29 -18.16 -4.72
CA TRP A 60 -2.05 -18.24 -5.97
C TRP A 60 -2.09 -19.64 -6.56
N SER A 61 -0.98 -20.39 -6.45
CA SER A 61 -0.85 -21.74 -7.02
C SER A 61 -0.85 -22.85 -5.97
N ASP A 62 -0.33 -22.59 -4.77
CA ASP A 62 -0.22 -23.56 -3.68
C ASP A 62 -1.40 -23.43 -2.71
N LYS A 63 -2.20 -24.51 -2.60
CA LYS A 63 -3.37 -24.57 -1.72
C LYS A 63 -3.00 -24.65 -0.24
N ASP A 64 -1.89 -25.29 0.09
CA ASP A 64 -1.43 -25.37 1.47
C ASP A 64 -0.88 -24.02 1.94
N ASP A 65 -0.17 -23.29 1.08
CA ASP A 65 0.27 -21.92 1.39
C ASP A 65 -0.93 -20.96 1.57
N LEU A 66 -1.94 -21.06 0.72
CA LEU A 66 -3.21 -20.33 0.89
C LEU A 66 -3.89 -20.68 2.21
N PHE A 67 -3.89 -21.95 2.60
CA PHE A 67 -4.48 -22.41 3.86
C PHE A 67 -3.73 -21.85 5.07
N LEU A 68 -2.40 -21.92 5.07
CA LEU A 68 -1.58 -21.34 6.14
C LEU A 68 -1.79 -19.83 6.27
N LYS A 69 -1.85 -19.12 5.12
CA LYS A 69 -2.16 -17.69 5.09
C LYS A 69 -3.56 -17.38 5.62
N TYR A 70 -4.56 -18.18 5.27
CA TYR A 70 -5.92 -18.05 5.79
C TYR A 70 -6.00 -18.26 7.30
N VAL A 71 -5.30 -19.28 7.82
CA VAL A 71 -5.20 -19.57 9.26
C VAL A 71 -4.47 -18.43 9.98
N ASP A 72 -3.36 -17.94 9.44
CA ASP A 72 -2.62 -16.81 10.01
C ASP A 72 -3.50 -15.55 10.16
N ASP A 73 -4.30 -15.24 9.13
CA ASP A 73 -5.27 -14.13 9.13
C ASP A 73 -6.41 -14.38 10.15
N LYS A 74 -6.92 -15.61 10.25
CA LYS A 74 -8.00 -15.97 11.19
C LYS A 74 -7.60 -15.86 12.65
N TYR A 75 -6.38 -16.26 12.99
CA TYR A 75 -5.84 -16.25 14.36
C TYR A 75 -4.93 -15.04 14.63
N ALA A 76 -4.89 -14.07 13.71
CA ALA A 76 -4.08 -12.86 13.76
C ALA A 76 -2.63 -13.10 14.22
N ARG A 77 -1.95 -14.07 13.60
CA ARG A 77 -0.57 -14.50 13.89
C ARG A 77 -0.34 -15.15 15.25
N ASN A 78 -1.39 -15.49 16.01
CA ASN A 78 -1.24 -16.25 17.24
C ASN A 78 -0.99 -17.73 16.91
N VAL A 79 0.28 -18.07 16.73
CA VAL A 79 0.73 -19.42 16.36
C VAL A 79 0.32 -20.47 17.40
N SER A 80 0.36 -20.13 18.69
CA SER A 80 -0.09 -21.02 19.78
C SER A 80 -1.56 -21.38 19.60
N MET A 81 -2.41 -20.36 19.47
CA MET A 81 -3.86 -20.54 19.33
C MET A 81 -4.22 -21.27 18.04
N ALA A 82 -3.55 -20.93 16.93
CA ALA A 82 -3.74 -21.63 15.66
C ALA A 82 -3.41 -23.12 15.82
N LYS A 83 -2.19 -23.45 16.29
CA LYS A 83 -1.74 -24.84 16.48
C LYS A 83 -2.61 -25.62 17.44
N SER A 84 -2.97 -25.02 18.58
CA SER A 84 -3.88 -25.63 19.56
C SER A 84 -5.17 -26.07 18.88
N ASN A 85 -5.75 -25.22 18.03
CA ASN A 85 -7.01 -25.48 17.32
C ASN A 85 -6.87 -26.33 16.06
N ARG A 86 -5.67 -26.76 15.64
CA ARG A 86 -5.47 -27.65 14.47
C ARG A 86 -5.71 -29.12 14.81
N ILE A 87 -6.95 -29.44 15.14
CA ILE A 87 -7.40 -30.81 15.48
C ILE A 87 -8.39 -31.38 14.44
N GLY A 88 -8.55 -32.70 14.42
CA GLY A 88 -9.54 -33.38 13.56
C GLY A 88 -9.30 -33.27 12.05
N ALA A 89 -8.04 -33.23 11.61
CA ALA A 89 -7.66 -33.06 10.19
C ALA A 89 -8.17 -34.17 9.25
N LYS A 90 -8.44 -35.38 9.77
CA LYS A 90 -8.90 -36.55 9.01
C LYS A 90 -10.42 -36.79 9.09
N ALA A 91 -11.19 -35.82 9.56
CA ALA A 91 -12.63 -35.97 9.72
C ALA A 91 -13.34 -36.13 8.36
N SER A 92 -14.44 -36.89 8.36
CA SER A 92 -15.28 -37.07 7.17
C SER A 92 -16.12 -35.82 6.88
N SER A 93 -16.62 -35.70 5.65
CA SER A 93 -17.49 -34.57 5.24
C SER A 93 -18.78 -34.47 6.06
N ASP A 94 -19.36 -35.60 6.51
CA ASP A 94 -20.53 -35.63 7.41
C ASP A 94 -20.22 -34.99 8.77
N VAL A 95 -19.07 -35.34 9.36
CA VAL A 95 -18.62 -34.77 10.64
C VAL A 95 -18.35 -33.28 10.49
N VAL A 96 -17.77 -32.85 9.37
CA VAL A 96 -17.55 -31.43 9.05
C VAL A 96 -18.88 -30.66 8.92
N ALA A 97 -19.90 -31.24 8.27
CA ALA A 97 -21.22 -30.61 8.14
C ALA A 97 -21.97 -30.49 9.49
N LYS A 98 -21.87 -31.53 10.33
CA LYS A 98 -22.36 -31.49 11.72
C LYS A 98 -21.65 -30.39 12.52
N TYR A 99 -20.35 -30.23 12.33
CA TYR A 99 -19.56 -29.21 13.00
C TYR A 99 -19.93 -27.79 12.56
N GLU A 100 -20.18 -27.57 11.27
CA GLU A 100 -20.67 -26.30 10.76
C GLU A 100 -22.00 -25.90 11.43
N THR A 101 -22.94 -26.85 11.51
CA THR A 101 -24.24 -26.64 12.19
C THR A 101 -24.07 -26.39 13.68
N PHE A 102 -23.17 -27.13 14.34
CA PHE A 102 -22.82 -26.94 15.74
C PHE A 102 -22.29 -25.53 16.01
N LEU A 103 -21.36 -25.04 15.18
CA LEU A 103 -20.81 -23.68 15.32
C LEU A 103 -21.90 -22.61 15.16
N MET A 104 -22.84 -22.80 14.24
CA MET A 104 -23.95 -21.86 14.03
C MET A 104 -24.90 -21.78 15.23
N ASN A 105 -25.09 -22.90 15.94
CA ASN A 105 -25.94 -22.97 17.13
C ASN A 105 -25.18 -22.65 18.44
N LEU A 106 -23.88 -22.40 18.37
CA LEU A 106 -23.06 -22.15 19.55
C LEU A 106 -23.38 -20.75 20.13
N PRO A 107 -23.60 -20.63 21.46
CA PRO A 107 -23.86 -19.34 22.08
C PRO A 107 -22.71 -18.33 21.92
N PRO A 108 -22.97 -17.01 21.81
CA PRO A 108 -21.93 -15.98 21.58
C PRO A 108 -20.83 -15.87 22.63
N ASP A 109 -21.05 -16.39 23.84
CA ASP A 109 -20.07 -16.44 24.93
C ASP A 109 -19.18 -17.70 24.88
N ARG A 110 -19.43 -18.62 23.93
CA ARG A 110 -18.73 -19.90 23.78
C ARG A 110 -17.76 -19.94 22.61
N TYR A 111 -17.69 -18.87 21.82
CA TYR A 111 -16.70 -18.70 20.77
C TYR A 111 -16.13 -17.28 20.74
N MET A 112 -14.91 -17.17 20.24
CA MET A 112 -14.31 -15.90 19.84
C MET A 112 -14.60 -15.64 18.36
N ALA A 113 -14.75 -14.37 18.01
CA ALA A 113 -14.77 -13.97 16.61
C ALA A 113 -13.34 -14.00 16.05
N GLY A 114 -13.09 -14.88 15.08
CA GLY A 114 -11.86 -14.97 14.31
C GLY A 114 -11.72 -13.84 13.29
N PHE A 115 -10.57 -13.82 12.61
CA PHE A 115 -10.15 -12.72 11.72
C PHE A 115 -10.07 -11.38 12.45
N PHE A 116 -9.62 -11.39 13.70
CA PHE A 116 -9.36 -10.18 14.47
C PHE A 116 -8.14 -9.44 13.92
N LEU A 117 -8.02 -8.16 14.26
CA LEU A 117 -6.98 -7.29 13.72
C LEU A 117 -5.59 -7.67 14.28
N ALA A 118 -4.67 -8.05 13.40
CA ALA A 118 -3.27 -8.28 13.77
C ALA A 118 -2.50 -6.96 13.97
N ALA A 119 -1.43 -6.98 14.76
CA ALA A 119 -0.62 -5.78 15.06
C ALA A 119 -0.04 -5.07 13.81
N ASN A 120 0.23 -5.81 12.72
CA ASN A 120 0.71 -5.28 11.44
C ASN A 120 -0.38 -5.35 10.35
N GLN A 121 -1.63 -5.08 10.71
CA GLN A 121 -2.75 -4.95 9.78
C GLN A 121 -3.54 -3.68 10.11
N LEU A 122 -4.04 -3.00 9.07
CA LEU A 122 -4.89 -1.81 9.25
C LEU A 122 -6.37 -2.16 9.30
N SER A 123 -6.74 -3.30 8.72
CA SER A 123 -8.10 -3.81 8.65
C SER A 123 -8.07 -5.33 8.72
N SER A 124 -9.18 -5.92 9.15
CA SER A 124 -9.39 -7.35 9.20
C SER A 124 -10.80 -7.68 8.72
N ARG A 125 -11.04 -8.92 8.28
CA ARG A 125 -12.39 -9.32 7.82
C ARG A 125 -13.46 -9.07 8.86
N LEU A 126 -13.14 -9.34 10.13
CA LEU A 126 -14.04 -9.08 11.24
C LEU A 126 -14.36 -7.59 11.36
N THR A 127 -13.35 -6.73 11.24
CA THR A 127 -13.50 -5.27 11.34
C THR A 127 -14.36 -4.75 10.18
N GLU A 128 -14.12 -5.21 8.96
CA GLU A 128 -14.90 -4.80 7.78
C GLU A 128 -16.35 -5.28 7.83
N SER A 129 -16.56 -6.52 8.26
CA SER A 129 -17.90 -7.08 8.47
C SER A 129 -18.66 -6.32 9.56
N TYR A 130 -17.98 -6.00 10.67
CA TYR A 130 -18.57 -5.22 11.76
C TYR A 130 -18.94 -3.80 11.34
N ILE A 131 -18.04 -3.09 10.64
CA ILE A 131 -18.31 -1.76 10.09
C ILE A 131 -19.49 -1.81 9.10
N SER A 132 -19.53 -2.84 8.24
CA SER A 132 -20.62 -3.00 7.26
C SER A 132 -21.95 -3.23 7.95
N TRP A 133 -21.99 -4.03 9.01
CA TRP A 133 -23.18 -4.22 9.84
C TRP A 133 -23.59 -2.94 10.57
N LEU A 134 -22.64 -2.18 11.14
CA LEU A 134 -22.96 -0.91 11.78
C LEU A 134 -23.57 0.11 10.81
N LYS A 135 -23.12 0.13 9.55
CA LYS A 135 -23.66 1.02 8.51
C LYS A 135 -25.12 0.73 8.16
N THR A 136 -25.62 -0.49 8.39
CA THR A 136 -27.06 -0.77 8.19
C THR A 136 -27.92 -0.20 9.32
N LYS A 137 -27.31 0.07 10.49
CA LYS A 137 -27.98 0.57 11.69
C LYS A 137 -27.80 2.06 11.91
N TYR A 138 -26.64 2.60 11.52
CA TYR A 138 -26.26 4.00 11.68
C TYR A 138 -25.87 4.58 10.32
N PRO A 139 -26.67 5.50 9.76
CA PRO A 139 -26.38 6.19 8.51
C PRO A 139 -25.03 6.94 8.51
N THR A 140 -24.66 7.54 9.64
CA THR A 140 -23.46 8.38 9.76
C THR A 140 -22.59 8.00 10.97
N VAL A 141 -21.28 8.31 10.88
CA VAL A 141 -20.33 8.10 12.00
C VAL A 141 -20.71 8.97 13.20
N ALA A 142 -21.27 10.17 12.97
CA ALA A 142 -21.71 11.06 14.04
C ALA A 142 -22.84 10.46 14.88
N GLU A 143 -23.80 9.78 14.25
CA GLU A 143 -24.87 9.07 14.95
C GLU A 143 -24.35 7.88 15.75
N LEU A 144 -23.41 7.12 15.17
CA LEU A 144 -22.74 6.03 15.87
C LEU A 144 -21.98 6.55 17.10
N ASN A 145 -21.19 7.61 16.93
CA ASN A 145 -20.42 8.27 17.99
C ASN A 145 -21.33 8.72 19.13
N LYS A 146 -22.49 9.32 18.81
CA LYS A 146 -23.50 9.67 19.80
C LYS A 146 -24.09 8.46 20.52
N ALA A 147 -24.30 7.35 19.81
CA ALA A 147 -24.87 6.13 20.39
C ALA A 147 -23.88 5.35 21.27
N TYR A 148 -22.59 5.39 20.93
CA TYR A 148 -21.52 4.65 21.61
C TYR A 148 -20.68 5.51 22.55
N GLU A 149 -20.88 6.83 22.57
CA GLU A 149 -20.09 7.79 23.35
C GLU A 149 -18.60 7.76 22.92
N GLU A 150 -18.36 7.80 21.61
CA GLU A 150 -17.02 7.75 21.00
C GLU A 150 -16.80 8.95 20.07
N GLU A 151 -15.55 9.21 19.69
CA GLU A 151 -15.16 10.33 18.80
C GLU A 151 -14.39 9.83 17.56
N ASN A 152 -14.97 8.88 16.83
CA ASN A 152 -14.37 8.39 15.59
C ASN A 152 -14.51 9.45 14.47
N LEU A 153 -13.44 9.72 13.74
CA LEU A 153 -13.47 10.66 12.60
C LEU A 153 -14.00 9.99 11.34
N TYR A 154 -13.61 8.74 11.11
CA TYR A 154 -13.97 7.97 9.93
C TYR A 154 -14.48 6.58 10.30
N TRP A 155 -15.25 5.97 9.39
CA TRP A 155 -15.68 4.57 9.55
C TRP A 155 -14.50 3.61 9.74
N ALA A 156 -13.36 3.91 9.13
CA ALA A 156 -12.15 3.11 9.21
C ALA A 156 -11.47 3.15 10.60
N ASP A 157 -11.86 4.05 11.50
CA ASP A 157 -11.29 4.17 12.84
C ASP A 157 -11.99 3.23 13.84
N ILE A 158 -13.20 2.78 13.50
CA ILE A 158 -14.02 1.95 14.37
C ILE A 158 -13.37 0.59 14.55
N ARG A 159 -13.35 0.11 15.79
CA ARG A 159 -12.87 -1.22 16.16
C ARG A 159 -13.95 -2.03 16.86
N PRO A 160 -14.03 -3.35 16.58
CA PRO A 160 -14.78 -4.28 17.41
C PRO A 160 -14.40 -4.20 18.89
N PRO A 161 -15.34 -4.39 19.83
CA PRO A 161 -15.02 -4.55 21.24
C PRO A 161 -14.03 -5.67 21.51
N ILE A 162 -13.13 -5.45 22.48
CA ILE A 162 -12.18 -6.45 22.93
C ILE A 162 -12.88 -7.42 23.87
N GLU A 163 -12.89 -8.70 23.52
CA GLU A 163 -13.41 -9.77 24.36
C GLU A 163 -12.24 -10.51 25.03
N GLN A 164 -12.34 -10.75 26.34
CA GLN A 164 -11.35 -11.57 27.07
C GLN A 164 -12.05 -12.74 27.76
N TYR A 165 -12.93 -13.42 27.03
CA TYR A 165 -13.70 -14.57 27.49
C TYR A 165 -12.86 -15.72 28.06
N MET A 166 -11.58 -15.80 27.70
CA MET A 166 -10.64 -16.79 28.23
C MET A 166 -10.10 -16.44 29.62
N ARG A 167 -10.23 -15.19 30.06
CA ARG A 167 -9.71 -14.74 31.36
C ARG A 167 -10.80 -14.86 32.43
N LYS A 168 -10.49 -15.57 33.52
CA LYS A 168 -11.41 -15.78 34.64
C LYS A 168 -11.93 -14.48 35.27
N ALA A 169 -11.07 -13.47 35.39
CA ALA A 169 -11.42 -12.19 36.02
C ALA A 169 -12.23 -11.25 35.11
N TRP A 170 -12.38 -11.57 33.82
CA TRP A 170 -13.06 -10.68 32.89
C TRP A 170 -14.58 -10.81 32.97
N THR A 171 -15.26 -9.67 32.99
CA THR A 171 -16.72 -9.57 33.00
C THR A 171 -17.18 -8.78 31.78
N GLU A 172 -18.38 -9.09 31.30
CA GLU A 172 -18.95 -8.44 30.12
C GLU A 172 -19.27 -6.97 30.43
N PRO A 173 -18.77 -6.02 29.65
CA PRO A 173 -19.15 -4.62 29.81
C PRO A 173 -20.65 -4.43 29.59
N ASN A 174 -21.31 -3.73 30.51
CA ASN A 174 -22.72 -3.36 30.35
C ASN A 174 -22.88 -2.09 29.51
N THR A 175 -22.34 -2.09 28.30
CA THR A 175 -22.42 -0.95 27.37
C THR A 175 -23.33 -1.27 26.19
N ARG A 176 -23.90 -0.24 25.56
CA ARG A 176 -24.70 -0.41 24.33
C ARG A 176 -23.87 -1.07 23.23
N LYS A 177 -22.64 -0.58 23.01
CA LYS A 177 -21.69 -1.15 22.04
C LYS A 177 -21.46 -2.64 22.25
N PHE A 178 -21.32 -3.10 23.50
CA PHE A 178 -21.11 -4.52 23.78
C PHE A 178 -22.36 -5.38 23.56
N ARG A 179 -23.56 -4.85 23.85
CA ARG A 179 -24.83 -5.55 23.55
C ARG A 179 -25.03 -5.72 22.04
N GLU A 180 -24.82 -4.66 21.27
CA GLU A 180 -24.91 -4.67 19.80
C GLU A 180 -23.82 -5.53 19.17
N TRP A 181 -22.65 -5.59 19.79
CA TRP A 181 -21.59 -6.51 19.38
C TRP A 181 -21.99 -7.98 19.54
N LYS A 182 -22.67 -8.36 20.63
CA LYS A 182 -23.21 -9.72 20.78
C LYS A 182 -24.27 -10.04 19.73
N GLU A 183 -25.14 -9.08 19.41
CA GLU A 183 -26.11 -9.19 18.32
C GLU A 183 -25.38 -9.45 16.99
N PHE A 184 -24.41 -8.62 16.63
CA PHE A 184 -23.57 -8.81 15.45
C PHE A 184 -22.91 -10.19 15.42
N LYS A 185 -22.33 -10.66 16.55
CA LYS A 185 -21.68 -11.98 16.62
C LYS A 185 -22.61 -13.12 16.18
N THR A 186 -23.92 -13.05 16.47
CA THR A 186 -24.87 -14.09 16.05
C THR A 186 -25.06 -14.15 14.53
N THR A 187 -24.80 -13.04 13.83
CA THR A 187 -24.90 -12.92 12.37
C THR A 187 -23.65 -13.46 11.65
N LEU A 188 -22.54 -13.66 12.38
CA LEU A 188 -21.28 -14.14 11.80
C LEU A 188 -21.41 -15.58 11.28
N PRO A 189 -20.87 -15.89 10.09
CA PRO A 189 -20.87 -17.24 9.55
C PRO A 189 -19.92 -18.15 10.35
N ALA A 190 -20.12 -19.46 10.22
CA ALA A 190 -19.39 -20.48 11.00
C ALA A 190 -17.85 -20.33 10.91
N GLU A 191 -17.33 -19.90 9.76
CA GLU A 191 -15.89 -19.71 9.55
C GLU A 191 -15.23 -18.68 10.49
N TYR A 192 -16.00 -17.69 10.98
CA TYR A 192 -15.54 -16.69 11.96
C TYR A 192 -15.60 -17.21 13.40
N ARG A 193 -16.24 -18.34 13.66
CA ARG A 193 -16.47 -18.81 15.03
C ARG A 193 -15.33 -19.71 15.46
N ILE A 194 -14.52 -19.24 16.41
CA ILE A 194 -13.45 -20.02 17.02
C ILE A 194 -13.94 -20.53 18.38
N PRO A 195 -14.22 -21.83 18.56
CA PRO A 195 -14.72 -22.35 19.82
C PRO A 195 -13.72 -22.13 20.97
N ILE A 196 -14.22 -21.72 22.13
CA ILE A 196 -13.40 -21.59 23.35
C ILE A 196 -13.37 -22.95 24.04
N ARG A 197 -12.30 -23.70 23.76
CA ARG A 197 -12.09 -25.05 24.29
C ARG A 197 -11.50 -25.01 25.69
N ASN A 198 -12.01 -25.81 26.62
CA ASN A 198 -11.43 -25.97 27.95
C ASN A 198 -9.99 -26.50 27.87
N THR A 199 -9.72 -27.35 26.86
CA THR A 199 -8.37 -27.83 26.55
C THR A 199 -7.44 -26.66 26.21
N ALA A 200 -7.86 -25.70 25.38
CA ALA A 200 -7.02 -24.54 25.05
C ALA A 200 -6.76 -23.65 26.28
N LEU A 201 -7.75 -23.49 27.16
CA LEU A 201 -7.59 -22.78 28.44
C LEU A 201 -6.59 -23.49 29.37
N TRP A 202 -6.62 -24.81 29.40
CA TRP A 202 -5.65 -25.62 30.15
C TRP A 202 -4.23 -25.45 29.61
N GLN A 203 -4.06 -25.46 28.29
CA GLN A 203 -2.77 -25.26 27.64
C GLN A 203 -2.18 -23.89 27.99
N GLU A 204 -2.98 -22.83 27.94
CA GLU A 204 -2.55 -21.47 28.33
C GLU A 204 -2.28 -21.35 29.83
N PHE A 205 -3.05 -22.05 30.69
CA PHE A 205 -2.77 -22.11 32.12
C PHE A 205 -1.41 -22.76 32.42
N GLN A 206 -1.11 -23.88 31.78
CA GLN A 206 0.19 -24.55 31.92
C GLN A 206 1.33 -23.71 31.33
N ARG A 207 1.08 -23.01 30.22
CA ARG A 207 2.04 -22.05 29.65
C ARG A 207 2.36 -20.93 30.65
N ALA A 208 1.36 -20.41 31.36
CA ALA A 208 1.56 -19.38 32.38
C ALA A 208 2.32 -19.92 33.60
N GLU A 209 1.94 -21.07 34.16
CA GLU A 209 2.62 -21.69 35.32
C GLU A 209 4.09 -22.04 34.99
N ALA A 210 4.36 -22.52 33.78
CA ALA A 210 5.69 -22.88 33.30
C ALA A 210 6.48 -21.71 32.71
N LYS A 211 6.05 -20.45 32.90
CA LYS A 211 6.73 -19.23 32.40
C LYS A 211 7.08 -19.30 30.89
N ALA A 212 6.15 -19.84 30.10
CA ALA A 212 6.29 -20.11 28.67
C ALA A 212 7.42 -21.08 28.25
N GLN A 213 8.02 -21.82 29.20
CA GLN A 213 9.03 -22.83 28.93
C GLN A 213 8.47 -24.23 29.14
N PHE A 214 8.27 -24.99 28.06
CA PHE A 214 7.67 -26.33 28.15
C PHE A 214 8.47 -27.30 29.03
N ALA A 215 9.80 -27.12 29.07
CA ALA A 215 10.70 -27.92 29.93
C ALA A 215 10.40 -27.79 31.44
N LEU A 216 9.65 -26.75 31.86
CA LEU A 216 9.25 -26.55 33.26
C LEU A 216 7.87 -27.15 33.58
N VAL A 217 7.19 -27.76 32.61
CA VAL A 217 5.91 -28.45 32.84
C VAL A 217 6.17 -29.75 33.61
N ALA A 218 5.40 -29.98 34.68
CA ALA A 218 5.55 -31.18 35.50
C ALA A 218 5.37 -32.46 34.65
N PRO A 219 6.20 -33.52 34.84
CA PRO A 219 6.12 -34.74 34.04
C PRO A 219 4.75 -35.42 34.05
N GLU A 220 4.07 -35.36 35.19
CA GLU A 220 2.69 -35.84 35.39
C GLU A 220 1.64 -35.09 34.55
N VAL A 221 1.91 -33.82 34.21
CA VAL A 221 1.06 -33.00 33.33
C VAL A 221 1.48 -33.17 31.87
N ALA A 222 2.79 -33.24 31.59
CA ALA A 222 3.32 -33.33 30.24
C ALA A 222 2.97 -34.67 29.58
N GLY A 223 3.06 -35.79 30.30
CA GLY A 223 2.84 -37.11 29.74
C GLY A 223 3.73 -37.37 28.51
N THR A 224 3.12 -37.57 27.35
CA THR A 224 3.82 -37.74 26.06
C THR A 224 3.93 -36.46 25.23
N ALA A 225 3.35 -35.35 25.69
CA ALA A 225 3.36 -34.08 24.96
C ALA A 225 4.78 -33.49 24.93
N LYS A 226 5.13 -32.90 23.78
CA LYS A 226 6.40 -32.19 23.58
C LYS A 226 6.23 -30.68 23.49
N THR A 227 4.99 -30.23 23.32
CA THR A 227 4.60 -28.84 23.19
C THR A 227 3.36 -28.55 24.03
N PHE A 228 3.13 -27.28 24.37
CA PHE A 228 1.94 -26.90 25.15
C PHE A 228 0.65 -27.24 24.40
N GLU A 229 0.65 -27.12 23.08
CA GLU A 229 -0.50 -27.34 22.21
C GLU A 229 -0.93 -28.81 22.11
N GLU A 230 -0.05 -29.75 22.50
CA GLU A 230 -0.33 -31.18 22.60
C GLU A 230 -0.90 -31.60 23.96
N LEU A 231 -0.91 -30.71 24.96
CA LEU A 231 -1.46 -31.03 26.28
C LEU A 231 -2.97 -31.24 26.20
N THR A 232 -3.43 -32.31 26.85
CA THR A 232 -4.86 -32.63 26.99
C THR A 232 -5.33 -32.32 28.41
N LEU A 233 -6.65 -32.23 28.61
CA LEU A 233 -7.21 -32.02 29.94
C LEU A 233 -6.78 -33.14 30.89
N PRO A 234 -6.36 -32.80 32.13
CA PRO A 234 -5.87 -33.78 33.07
C PRO A 234 -7.00 -34.71 33.52
N LYS A 235 -6.71 -36.00 33.68
CA LYS A 235 -7.64 -36.97 34.27
C LYS A 235 -7.61 -36.97 35.80
N ASP A 236 -6.54 -36.42 36.40
CA ASP A 236 -6.39 -36.31 37.85
C ASP A 236 -7.36 -35.26 38.43
N PRO A 237 -8.26 -35.66 39.35
CA PRO A 237 -9.18 -34.74 40.01
C PRO A 237 -8.50 -33.55 40.71
N LYS A 238 -7.29 -33.72 41.27
CA LYS A 238 -6.60 -32.62 41.98
C LYS A 238 -6.18 -31.52 41.02
N LEU A 239 -5.64 -31.90 39.87
CA LEU A 239 -5.22 -30.96 38.83
C LEU A 239 -6.42 -30.25 38.19
N LEU A 240 -7.54 -30.95 37.98
CA LEU A 240 -8.79 -30.37 37.52
C LEU A 240 -9.34 -29.34 38.51
N THR A 241 -9.34 -29.64 39.81
CA THR A 241 -9.78 -28.69 40.84
C THR A 241 -8.91 -27.44 40.85
N LYS A 242 -7.57 -27.60 40.81
CA LYS A 242 -6.63 -26.45 40.71
C LYS A 242 -6.91 -25.60 39.48
N PHE A 243 -7.15 -26.23 38.33
CA PHE A 243 -7.47 -25.53 37.08
C PHE A 243 -8.80 -24.76 37.18
N ASN A 244 -9.84 -25.40 37.70
CA ASN A 244 -11.16 -24.79 37.88
C ASN A 244 -11.11 -23.57 38.81
N GLU A 245 -10.35 -23.68 39.90
CA GLU A 245 -10.18 -22.63 40.89
C GLU A 245 -9.31 -21.47 40.39
N LYS A 246 -8.24 -21.73 39.64
CA LYS A 246 -7.27 -20.68 39.29
C LYS A 246 -7.48 -20.06 37.91
N ALA A 247 -7.92 -20.84 36.93
CA ALA A 247 -7.87 -20.43 35.53
C ALA A 247 -9.20 -20.52 34.79
N LEU A 248 -10.04 -21.52 35.06
CA LEU A 248 -11.29 -21.70 34.31
C LEU A 248 -12.34 -20.64 34.71
N PRO A 249 -12.85 -19.84 33.76
CA PRO A 249 -14.02 -19.00 33.98
C PRO A 249 -15.24 -19.85 34.44
N PRO A 250 -16.03 -19.40 35.43
CA PRO A 250 -17.16 -20.16 35.97
C PRO A 250 -18.19 -20.60 34.92
N ARG A 251 -18.34 -19.82 33.84
CA ARG A 251 -19.24 -20.12 32.72
C ARG A 251 -18.88 -21.41 31.99
N TYR A 252 -17.59 -21.78 31.91
CA TYR A 252 -17.12 -22.98 31.23
C TYR A 252 -16.97 -24.21 32.14
N ALA A 253 -17.12 -24.01 33.45
CA ALA A 253 -17.11 -25.11 34.42
C ALA A 253 -18.40 -25.93 34.41
N LYS A 254 -19.53 -25.34 34.01
CA LYS A 254 -20.83 -26.03 33.98
C LYS A 254 -20.98 -27.00 32.80
N GLN A 255 -20.53 -26.57 31.64
CA GLN A 255 -20.57 -27.33 30.40
C GLN A 255 -19.49 -26.77 29.48
N SER A 256 -18.59 -27.62 29.01
CA SER A 256 -17.52 -27.26 28.08
C SER A 256 -17.99 -27.32 26.62
N VAL A 257 -17.30 -26.64 25.72
CA VAL A 257 -17.61 -26.72 24.29
C VAL A 257 -17.33 -28.14 23.76
N GLU A 258 -16.32 -28.82 24.32
CA GLU A 258 -16.03 -30.23 24.04
C GLU A 258 -17.19 -31.15 24.40
N GLU A 259 -17.83 -30.96 25.56
CA GLU A 259 -19.01 -31.73 25.97
C GLU A 259 -20.22 -31.42 25.09
N MET A 260 -20.43 -30.15 24.74
CA MET A 260 -21.49 -29.75 23.80
C MET A 260 -21.30 -30.40 22.42
N TRP A 261 -20.05 -30.49 21.95
CA TRP A 261 -19.72 -31.17 20.70
C TRP A 261 -19.94 -32.68 20.78
N ALA A 262 -19.49 -33.31 21.87
CA ALA A 262 -19.68 -34.75 22.09
C ALA A 262 -21.17 -35.14 22.12
N ALA A 263 -22.05 -34.27 22.59
CA ALA A 263 -23.51 -34.48 22.55
C ALA A 263 -24.08 -34.50 21.13
N VAL A 264 -23.45 -33.82 20.17
CA VAL A 264 -23.89 -33.75 18.76
C VAL A 264 -23.22 -34.82 17.91
N ALA A 265 -21.93 -35.03 18.08
CA ALA A 265 -21.12 -35.92 17.23
C ALA A 265 -20.98 -37.35 17.77
N GLY A 266 -21.27 -37.56 19.06
CA GLY A 266 -21.03 -38.80 19.78
C GLY A 266 -19.71 -38.77 20.58
N PRO A 267 -19.61 -39.58 21.64
CA PRO A 267 -18.42 -39.62 22.48
C PRO A 267 -17.20 -40.11 21.70
N GLY A 268 -16.05 -39.47 21.91
CA GLY A 268 -14.78 -39.84 21.28
C GLY A 268 -14.56 -39.27 19.87
N VAL A 269 -15.54 -38.58 19.28
CA VAL A 269 -15.36 -37.87 18.00
C VAL A 269 -14.71 -36.51 18.26
N GLU A 270 -13.46 -36.35 17.83
CA GLU A 270 -12.74 -35.08 17.95
C GLU A 270 -13.38 -33.98 17.07
N MET A 271 -13.31 -32.72 17.51
CA MET A 271 -13.79 -31.58 16.71
C MET A 271 -12.98 -31.46 15.40
N PRO A 272 -13.63 -31.41 14.23
CA PRO A 272 -12.97 -31.41 12.93
C PRO A 272 -12.49 -30.00 12.52
N ILE A 273 -11.82 -29.25 13.40
CA ILE A 273 -11.52 -27.84 13.16
C ILE A 273 -10.64 -27.66 11.91
N ASP A 274 -9.55 -28.43 11.78
CA ASP A 274 -8.65 -28.35 10.63
C ASP A 274 -9.36 -28.77 9.32
N ALA A 275 -10.11 -29.87 9.36
CA ALA A 275 -10.87 -30.35 8.21
C ALA A 275 -11.97 -29.36 7.77
N PHE A 276 -12.65 -28.73 8.73
CA PHE A 276 -13.66 -27.70 8.48
C PHE A 276 -13.06 -26.45 7.83
N GLU A 277 -11.93 -25.94 8.34
CA GLU A 277 -11.26 -24.78 7.76
C GLU A 277 -10.77 -25.07 6.34
N ARG A 278 -10.21 -26.26 6.08
CA ARG A 278 -9.81 -26.70 4.73
C ARG A 278 -11.00 -26.83 3.78
N ALA A 279 -12.10 -27.43 4.24
CA ALA A 279 -13.32 -27.58 3.45
C ALA A 279 -13.93 -26.21 3.11
N THR A 280 -13.96 -25.29 4.09
CA THR A 280 -14.43 -23.92 3.91
C THR A 280 -13.58 -23.18 2.89
N LEU A 281 -12.25 -23.26 3.01
CA LEU A 281 -11.32 -22.62 2.09
C LEU A 281 -11.47 -23.20 0.67
N THR A 282 -11.66 -24.51 0.54
CA THR A 282 -11.87 -25.16 -0.77
C THR A 282 -13.15 -24.65 -1.44
N LYS A 283 -14.24 -24.46 -0.67
CA LYS A 283 -15.49 -23.88 -1.19
C LYS A 283 -15.33 -22.42 -1.63
N ARG A 284 -14.45 -21.66 -0.96
CA ARG A 284 -14.29 -20.20 -1.15
C ARG A 284 -12.93 -19.79 -1.70
N GLU A 285 -12.25 -20.70 -2.40
CA GLU A 285 -10.86 -20.53 -2.82
C GLU A 285 -10.67 -19.25 -3.65
N ALA A 286 -11.55 -19.03 -4.64
CA ALA A 286 -11.51 -17.87 -5.52
C ALA A 286 -11.75 -16.55 -4.77
N ASP A 287 -12.74 -16.53 -3.87
CA ASP A 287 -13.07 -15.35 -3.06
C ASP A 287 -11.90 -14.96 -2.16
N VAL A 288 -11.32 -15.92 -1.45
CA VAL A 288 -10.20 -15.70 -0.54
C VAL A 288 -8.95 -15.21 -1.29
N LYS A 289 -8.65 -15.80 -2.46
CA LYS A 289 -7.54 -15.32 -3.32
C LYS A 289 -7.77 -13.88 -3.80
N SER A 290 -8.98 -13.59 -4.29
CA SER A 290 -9.36 -12.25 -4.77
C SER A 290 -9.33 -11.20 -3.66
N GLU A 291 -9.77 -11.57 -2.46
CA GLU A 291 -9.73 -10.72 -1.30
C GLU A 291 -8.30 -10.37 -0.91
N PHE A 292 -7.39 -11.36 -0.78
CA PHE A 292 -5.98 -11.09 -0.47
C PHE A 292 -5.30 -10.25 -1.56
N ALA A 293 -5.65 -10.45 -2.83
CA ALA A 293 -5.11 -9.65 -3.93
C ALA A 293 -5.65 -8.20 -3.95
N SER A 294 -6.87 -7.97 -3.49
CA SER A 294 -7.51 -6.64 -3.59
C SER A 294 -7.47 -5.82 -2.29
N ARG A 295 -7.43 -6.44 -1.11
CA ARG A 295 -7.57 -5.79 0.21
C ARG A 295 -6.64 -4.60 0.40
N ASN A 296 -5.33 -4.79 0.19
CA ASN A 296 -4.35 -3.73 0.39
C ASN A 296 -4.49 -2.60 -0.64
N TYR A 297 -4.80 -2.94 -1.89
CA TYR A 297 -5.04 -1.95 -2.96
C TYR A 297 -6.31 -1.14 -2.71
N ARG A 298 -7.39 -1.79 -2.28
CA ARG A 298 -8.64 -1.12 -1.89
C ARG A 298 -8.40 -0.18 -0.72
N TYR A 299 -7.63 -0.61 0.27
CA TYR A 299 -7.26 0.25 1.40
C TYR A 299 -6.43 1.45 0.94
N ALA A 300 -5.34 1.23 0.19
CA ALA A 300 -4.48 2.29 -0.30
C ALA A 300 -5.23 3.28 -1.20
N LEU A 301 -6.10 2.79 -2.08
CA LEU A 301 -6.97 3.62 -2.91
C LEU A 301 -7.94 4.43 -2.04
N GLY A 302 -8.60 3.79 -1.06
CA GLY A 302 -9.48 4.48 -0.12
C GLY A 302 -8.77 5.56 0.68
N PHE A 303 -7.53 5.32 1.09
CA PHE A 303 -6.68 6.30 1.78
C PHE A 303 -6.36 7.50 0.87
N ILE A 304 -6.00 7.27 -0.39
CA ILE A 304 -5.71 8.31 -1.37
C ILE A 304 -6.97 9.14 -1.68
N LEU A 305 -8.13 8.49 -1.82
CA LEU A 305 -9.41 9.13 -2.14
C LEU A 305 -9.99 9.93 -0.96
N THR A 306 -9.90 9.39 0.26
CA THR A 306 -10.41 10.06 1.48
C THR A 306 -9.57 11.30 1.78
N ASN A 307 -8.26 11.21 1.60
CA ASN A 307 -7.36 12.36 1.65
C ASN A 307 -7.34 13.12 0.30
N GLY A 308 -8.43 13.08 -0.47
CA GLY A 308 -8.52 13.44 -1.90
C GLY A 308 -8.07 14.84 -2.31
N ARG A 309 -7.89 15.77 -1.36
CA ARG A 309 -7.13 17.01 -1.61
C ARG A 309 -5.70 16.72 -2.08
N ALA A 310 -5.10 15.60 -1.72
CA ALA A 310 -3.78 15.17 -2.16
C ALA A 310 -3.66 15.06 -3.68
N LEU A 311 -4.65 14.45 -4.34
CA LEU A 311 -4.67 14.34 -5.80
C LEU A 311 -4.88 15.70 -6.46
N VAL A 312 -5.78 16.51 -5.92
CA VAL A 312 -6.06 17.86 -6.42
C VAL A 312 -4.84 18.77 -6.26
N ASN A 313 -4.19 18.76 -5.09
CA ASN A 313 -2.98 19.53 -4.80
C ASN A 313 -1.84 19.13 -5.72
N THR A 314 -1.63 17.82 -5.92
CA THR A 314 -0.63 17.31 -6.86
C THR A 314 -0.95 17.76 -8.29
N ALA A 315 -2.20 17.66 -8.72
CA ALA A 315 -2.62 18.06 -10.07
C ALA A 315 -2.43 19.57 -10.29
N ILE A 316 -2.85 20.40 -9.33
CA ILE A 316 -2.66 21.86 -9.37
C ILE A 316 -1.17 22.19 -9.41
N TYR A 317 -0.37 21.58 -8.53
CA TYR A 317 1.08 21.81 -8.51
C TYR A 317 1.73 21.43 -9.84
N CYS A 318 1.49 20.22 -10.36
CA CYS A 318 2.02 19.78 -11.64
C CYS A 318 1.59 20.72 -12.79
N LEU A 319 0.32 21.09 -12.86
CA LEU A 319 -0.21 21.95 -13.91
C LEU A 319 0.40 23.35 -13.86
N LEU A 320 0.51 23.95 -12.67
CA LEU A 320 1.14 25.26 -12.48
C LEU A 320 2.64 25.18 -12.82
N ALA A 321 3.35 24.16 -12.36
CA ALA A 321 4.77 23.98 -12.66
C ALA A 321 5.02 23.87 -14.17
N ILE A 322 4.23 23.05 -14.88
CA ILE A 322 4.32 22.91 -16.34
C ILE A 322 3.99 24.23 -17.04
N THR A 323 2.91 24.90 -16.62
CA THR A 323 2.47 26.17 -17.24
C THR A 323 3.54 27.24 -17.09
N VAL A 324 4.09 27.41 -15.89
CA VAL A 324 5.17 28.37 -15.63
C VAL A 324 6.42 28.00 -16.42
N ALA A 325 6.81 26.72 -16.46
CA ALA A 325 7.98 26.28 -17.19
C ALA A 325 7.85 26.51 -18.71
N LEU A 326 6.66 26.31 -19.29
CA LEU A 326 6.37 26.53 -20.71
C LEU A 326 6.13 27.99 -21.09
N ILE A 327 6.02 28.90 -20.11
CA ILE A 327 5.94 30.34 -20.35
C ILE A 327 7.31 30.97 -20.17
N VAL A 328 7.91 30.80 -18.98
CA VAL A 328 9.13 31.51 -18.57
C VAL A 328 10.34 31.07 -19.39
N ASN A 329 10.57 29.76 -19.54
CA ASN A 329 11.78 29.27 -20.20
C ASN A 329 11.79 29.55 -21.72
N PRO A 330 10.69 29.35 -22.48
CA PRO A 330 10.63 29.74 -23.88
C PRO A 330 10.79 31.23 -24.12
N LEU A 331 10.22 32.09 -23.27
CA LEU A 331 10.41 33.54 -23.37
C LEU A 331 11.89 33.92 -23.23
N ALA A 332 12.57 33.40 -22.21
CA ALA A 332 13.98 33.67 -21.99
C ALA A 332 14.87 33.12 -23.13
N ALA A 333 14.59 31.89 -23.58
CA ALA A 333 15.34 31.25 -24.66
C ALA A 333 15.12 31.95 -26.01
N TYR A 334 13.89 32.35 -26.34
CA TYR A 334 13.58 33.09 -27.56
C TYR A 334 14.30 34.44 -27.57
N ALA A 335 14.28 35.15 -26.42
CA ALA A 335 14.98 36.42 -26.28
C ALA A 335 16.49 36.27 -26.53
N LEU A 336 17.12 35.23 -25.96
CA LEU A 336 18.55 34.94 -26.14
C LEU A 336 18.94 34.42 -27.53
N SER A 337 17.98 33.88 -28.28
CA SER A 337 18.17 33.35 -29.63
C SER A 337 17.99 34.43 -30.70
N ARG A 338 16.93 35.23 -30.62
CA ARG A 338 16.50 36.13 -31.70
C ARG A 338 16.94 37.58 -31.54
N TYR A 339 17.13 38.07 -30.31
CA TYR A 339 17.67 39.42 -30.13
C TYR A 339 19.20 39.41 -30.18
N PRO A 340 19.84 40.44 -30.78
CA PRO A 340 21.29 40.56 -30.85
C PRO A 340 21.88 40.98 -29.49
N ILE A 341 21.78 40.10 -28.49
CA ILE A 341 22.29 40.32 -27.15
C ILE A 341 23.79 39.98 -27.15
N ARG A 342 24.64 41.01 -27.11
CA ARG A 342 26.11 40.89 -27.15
C ARG A 342 26.70 39.96 -26.07
N SER A 343 26.01 39.80 -24.94
CA SER A 343 26.41 38.96 -23.80
C SER A 343 25.64 37.64 -23.68
N SER A 344 24.90 37.22 -24.71
CA SER A 344 24.06 36.00 -24.68
C SER A 344 24.82 34.76 -24.19
N GLY A 345 26.06 34.56 -24.65
CA GLY A 345 26.93 33.46 -24.22
C GLY A 345 27.31 33.52 -22.73
N ARG A 346 27.55 34.71 -22.16
CA ARG A 346 27.86 34.86 -20.73
C ARG A 346 26.63 34.63 -19.85
N ILE A 347 25.46 35.09 -20.29
CA ILE A 347 24.19 34.83 -19.61
C ILE A 347 23.91 33.33 -19.59
N LEU A 348 24.11 32.66 -20.74
CA LEU A 348 23.91 31.23 -20.86
C LEU A 348 24.88 30.43 -19.97
N LEU A 349 26.16 30.83 -19.94
CA LEU A 349 27.16 30.23 -19.06
C LEU A 349 26.78 30.39 -17.58
N PHE A 350 26.30 31.58 -17.18
CA PHE A 350 25.82 31.81 -15.82
C PHE A 350 24.63 30.90 -15.47
N LEU A 351 23.64 30.80 -16.36
CA LEU A 351 22.49 29.91 -16.16
C LEU A 351 22.91 28.44 -16.04
N LEU A 352 23.86 27.97 -16.85
CA LEU A 352 24.39 26.61 -16.75
C LEU A 352 25.22 26.41 -15.47
N ALA A 353 25.97 27.41 -15.01
CA ALA A 353 26.75 27.33 -13.78
C ALA A 353 25.87 27.09 -12.55
N THR A 354 24.61 27.54 -12.55
CA THR A 354 23.66 27.24 -11.46
C THR A 354 23.37 25.75 -11.31
N MET A 355 23.50 24.96 -12.38
CA MET A 355 23.30 23.50 -12.35
C MET A 355 24.47 22.76 -11.70
N ALA A 356 25.61 23.41 -11.50
CA ALA A 356 26.75 22.80 -10.80
C ALA A 356 26.47 22.63 -9.30
N PHE A 357 25.52 23.38 -8.74
CA PHE A 357 25.12 23.27 -7.36
C PHE A 357 24.02 22.21 -7.20
N PRO A 358 24.16 21.25 -6.26
CA PRO A 358 23.10 20.30 -5.94
C PRO A 358 21.84 21.03 -5.42
N ALA A 359 20.67 20.60 -5.88
CA ALA A 359 19.39 21.21 -5.50
C ALA A 359 19.13 21.12 -3.98
N GLU A 360 19.63 20.07 -3.34
CA GLU A 360 19.51 19.82 -1.90
C GLU A 360 20.24 20.88 -1.06
N VAL A 361 21.37 21.39 -1.55
CA VAL A 361 22.14 22.45 -0.87
C VAL A 361 21.39 23.78 -0.93
N ALA A 362 20.71 24.05 -2.05
CA ALA A 362 19.89 25.24 -2.24
C ALA A 362 18.54 25.19 -1.50
N MET A 363 18.17 24.03 -0.95
CA MET A 363 16.86 23.81 -0.32
C MET A 363 16.65 24.67 0.94
N ILE A 364 17.63 24.72 1.86
CA ILE A 364 17.52 25.51 3.09
C ILE A 364 17.48 27.01 2.78
N PRO A 365 18.38 27.57 1.95
CA PRO A 365 18.29 28.98 1.53
C PRO A 365 16.95 29.32 0.86
N SER A 366 16.46 28.45 -0.04
CA SER A 366 15.17 28.63 -0.70
C SER A 366 14.02 28.68 0.32
N PHE A 367 14.01 27.79 1.31
CA PHE A 367 13.02 27.80 2.38
C PHE A 367 13.06 29.10 3.19
N LEU A 368 14.25 29.59 3.57
CA LEU A 368 14.40 30.83 4.32
C LEU A 368 13.91 32.06 3.53
N LEU A 369 14.16 32.10 2.23
CA LEU A 369 13.65 33.14 1.33
C LEU A 369 12.13 33.11 1.19
N LEU A 370 11.54 31.92 1.02
CA LEU A 370 10.09 31.76 0.96
C LEU A 370 9.42 32.11 2.29
N LYS A 371 10.08 31.80 3.41
CA LYS A 371 9.63 32.16 4.75
C LYS A 371 9.63 33.68 4.94
N SER A 372 10.72 34.36 4.58
CA SER A 372 10.80 35.83 4.70
C SER A 372 9.83 36.54 3.75
N ALA A 373 9.54 35.95 2.59
CA ALA A 373 8.55 36.45 1.64
C ALA A 373 7.08 36.12 2.03
N GLY A 374 6.85 35.36 3.10
CA GLY A 374 5.50 34.96 3.52
C GLY A 374 4.79 34.00 2.55
N LEU A 375 5.54 33.27 1.72
CA LEU A 375 4.99 32.40 0.66
C LEU A 375 4.79 30.94 1.10
N LEU A 376 5.23 30.55 2.31
CA LEU A 376 5.05 29.19 2.82
C LEU A 376 3.56 28.78 2.81
N ASN A 377 3.31 27.47 2.64
CA ASN A 377 1.96 26.91 2.52
C ASN A 377 1.15 27.47 1.34
N THR A 378 1.81 27.91 0.25
CA THR A 378 1.16 28.30 -1.00
C THR A 378 1.69 27.48 -2.19
N TYR A 379 0.93 27.39 -3.28
CA TYR A 379 1.43 26.74 -4.51
C TYR A 379 2.64 27.50 -5.11
N TRP A 380 2.76 28.80 -4.86
CA TRP A 380 3.90 29.59 -5.33
C TRP A 380 5.20 29.20 -4.65
N ALA A 381 5.17 28.78 -3.38
CA ALA A 381 6.34 28.21 -2.71
C ALA A 381 6.84 26.93 -3.40
N LEU A 382 5.95 26.15 -4.02
CA LEU A 382 6.33 24.95 -4.76
C LEU A 382 6.86 25.27 -6.17
N VAL A 383 6.29 26.27 -6.84
CA VAL A 383 6.52 26.52 -8.28
C VAL A 383 7.66 27.49 -8.55
N LEU A 384 7.75 28.60 -7.81
CA LEU A 384 8.68 29.70 -8.12
C LEU A 384 10.16 29.28 -8.16
N PRO A 385 10.67 28.47 -7.22
CA PRO A 385 12.09 28.12 -7.20
C PRO A 385 12.55 27.31 -8.41
N GLY A 386 11.63 26.56 -9.04
CA GLY A 386 11.88 25.81 -10.27
C GLY A 386 11.36 26.49 -11.54
N ALA A 387 10.86 27.72 -11.46
CA ALA A 387 10.20 28.39 -12.58
C ALA A 387 11.13 28.64 -13.77
N ALA A 388 12.38 29.01 -13.48
CA ALA A 388 13.43 29.23 -14.47
C ALA A 388 14.50 28.14 -14.33
N SER A 389 14.77 27.43 -15.42
CA SER A 389 15.75 26.34 -15.47
C SER A 389 16.81 26.64 -16.51
N GLY A 390 18.07 26.74 -16.08
CA GLY A 390 19.20 27.00 -16.98
C GLY A 390 19.34 25.93 -18.06
N TYR A 391 19.13 24.66 -17.71
CA TYR A 391 19.08 23.54 -18.67
C TYR A 391 18.01 23.74 -19.74
N THR A 392 16.79 24.05 -19.31
CA THR A 392 15.63 24.18 -20.20
C THR A 392 15.80 25.37 -21.13
N ILE A 393 16.31 26.49 -20.63
CA ILE A 393 16.61 27.70 -21.43
C ILE A 393 17.71 27.38 -22.46
N TYR A 394 18.77 26.68 -22.05
CA TYR A 394 19.85 26.28 -22.95
C TYR A 394 19.35 25.38 -24.09
N LEU A 395 18.58 24.35 -23.76
CA LEU A 395 18.02 23.42 -24.74
C LEU A 395 17.09 24.13 -25.73
N LEU A 396 16.19 24.99 -25.23
CA LEU A 396 15.28 25.74 -26.08
C LEU A 396 16.00 26.73 -26.97
N LYS A 397 17.04 27.40 -26.46
CA LYS A 397 17.84 28.33 -27.26
C LYS A 397 18.47 27.61 -28.44
N GLY A 398 19.13 26.47 -28.20
CA GLY A 398 19.74 25.67 -29.28
C GLY A 398 18.70 25.22 -30.32
N PHE A 399 17.50 24.87 -29.87
CA PHE A 399 16.41 24.51 -30.80
C PHE A 399 15.90 25.71 -31.60
N PHE A 400 15.68 26.87 -30.95
CA PHE A 400 15.26 28.08 -31.63
C PHE A 400 16.31 28.58 -32.64
N ASP A 401 17.59 28.49 -32.31
CA ASP A 401 18.69 28.83 -33.22
C ASP A 401 18.71 27.92 -34.47
N SER A 402 18.27 26.66 -34.34
CA SER A 402 18.18 25.71 -35.46
C SER A 402 16.98 25.92 -36.38
N LEU A 403 16.03 26.79 -36.01
CA LEU A 403 14.87 27.06 -36.85
C LEU A 403 15.27 27.92 -38.05
N PRO A 404 14.78 27.61 -39.27
CA PRO A 404 15.12 28.34 -40.49
C PRO A 404 14.86 29.84 -40.33
N GLN A 405 15.88 30.66 -40.54
CA GLN A 405 15.83 32.10 -40.33
C GLN A 405 14.88 32.77 -41.35
N GLU A 406 14.76 32.19 -42.54
CA GLU A 406 13.96 32.68 -43.66
C GLU A 406 12.47 32.79 -43.27
N LEU A 407 11.98 31.93 -42.38
CA LEU A 407 10.59 32.00 -41.88
C LEU A 407 10.33 33.26 -41.05
N PHE A 408 11.34 33.70 -40.29
CA PHE A 408 11.27 34.90 -39.45
C PHE A 408 11.48 36.17 -40.28
N GLU A 409 12.36 36.12 -41.28
CA GLU A 409 12.53 37.20 -42.25
C GLU A 409 11.27 37.43 -43.08
N ALA A 410 10.64 36.36 -43.58
CA ALA A 410 9.36 36.45 -44.28
C ALA A 410 8.26 37.04 -43.39
N GLY A 411 8.15 36.59 -42.13
CA GLY A 411 7.21 37.16 -41.17
C GLY A 411 7.47 38.64 -40.88
N SER A 412 8.75 39.05 -40.84
CA SER A 412 9.13 40.46 -40.65
C SER A 412 8.76 41.31 -41.86
N LEU A 413 8.94 40.80 -43.08
CA LEU A 413 8.52 41.45 -44.33
C LEU A 413 6.98 41.61 -44.40
N ASP A 414 6.24 40.63 -43.89
CA ASP A 414 4.77 40.67 -43.75
C ASP A 414 4.29 41.58 -42.60
N GLY A 415 5.21 42.22 -41.86
CA GLY A 415 4.89 43.12 -40.74
C GLY A 415 4.44 42.41 -39.45
N ALA A 416 4.73 41.11 -39.30
CA ALA A 416 4.40 40.36 -38.10
C ALA A 416 5.20 40.88 -36.88
N LYS A 417 4.51 41.08 -35.75
CA LYS A 417 5.17 41.44 -34.48
C LYS A 417 6.00 40.26 -33.97
N GLU A 418 7.04 40.53 -33.17
CA GLU A 418 7.85 39.50 -32.51
C GLU A 418 7.04 38.50 -31.69
N SER A 419 6.02 38.97 -30.96
CA SER A 419 5.10 38.08 -30.23
C SER A 419 4.33 37.14 -31.17
N THR A 420 4.03 37.60 -32.38
CA THR A 420 3.36 36.79 -33.42
C THR A 420 4.32 35.76 -33.99
N MET A 421 5.56 36.14 -34.27
CA MET A 421 6.60 35.21 -34.73
C MET A 421 6.89 34.13 -33.67
N MET A 422 7.00 34.51 -32.40
CA MET A 422 7.17 33.55 -31.32
C MET A 422 5.98 32.58 -31.19
N LEU A 423 4.75 33.11 -31.12
CA LEU A 423 3.55 32.31 -30.86
C LEU A 423 3.09 31.47 -32.07
N ARG A 424 3.26 31.98 -33.31
CA ARG A 424 2.76 31.33 -34.53
C ARG A 424 3.82 30.59 -35.34
N ILE A 425 5.11 30.90 -35.15
CA ILE A 425 6.21 30.25 -35.88
C ILE A 425 7.05 29.41 -34.91
N ALA A 426 7.71 30.04 -33.94
CA ALA A 426 8.68 29.36 -33.10
C ALA A 426 8.05 28.26 -32.21
N LEU A 427 7.02 28.58 -31.42
CA LEU A 427 6.42 27.61 -30.50
C LEU A 427 5.76 26.41 -31.20
N PRO A 428 5.01 26.57 -32.31
CA PRO A 428 4.44 25.44 -33.02
C PRO A 428 5.49 24.49 -33.61
N MET A 429 6.62 25.01 -34.08
CA MET A 429 7.76 24.21 -34.57
C MET A 429 8.50 23.53 -33.42
N SER A 430 8.52 24.14 -32.23
CA SER A 430 9.16 23.61 -31.02
C SER A 430 8.30 22.66 -30.19
N LYS A 431 7.10 22.27 -30.67
CA LYS A 431 6.22 21.31 -29.96
C LYS A 431 6.93 20.05 -29.45
N PRO A 432 7.86 19.40 -30.20
CA PRO A 432 8.55 18.22 -29.70
C PRO A 432 9.40 18.51 -28.45
N VAL A 433 10.17 19.60 -28.46
CA VAL A 433 11.03 20.00 -27.32
C VAL A 433 10.18 20.53 -26.15
N LEU A 434 9.11 21.29 -26.42
CA LEU A 434 8.17 21.73 -25.39
C LEU A 434 7.48 20.55 -24.70
N GLY A 435 7.14 19.49 -25.45
CA GLY A 435 6.60 18.26 -24.88
C GLY A 435 7.60 17.52 -23.99
N TYR A 436 8.88 17.48 -24.38
CA TYR A 436 9.95 16.96 -23.53
C TYR A 436 10.08 17.76 -22.22
N ILE A 437 10.04 19.09 -22.32
CA ILE A 437 10.11 19.99 -21.15
C ILE A 437 8.92 19.77 -20.22
N ALA A 438 7.71 19.74 -20.76
CA ALA A 438 6.50 19.46 -19.99
C ALA A 438 6.60 18.13 -19.24
N LEU A 439 7.15 17.09 -19.88
CA LEU A 439 7.34 15.79 -19.27
C LEU A 439 8.35 15.82 -18.12
N ILE A 440 9.54 16.40 -18.30
CA ILE A 440 10.54 16.46 -17.23
C ILE A 440 10.06 17.32 -16.06
N THR A 441 9.33 18.41 -16.34
CA THR A 441 8.73 19.26 -15.30
C THR A 441 7.62 18.53 -14.55
N PHE A 442 6.78 17.77 -15.25
CA PHE A 442 5.78 16.92 -14.62
C PHE A 442 6.44 15.91 -13.67
N MET A 443 7.46 15.19 -14.15
CA MET A 443 8.16 14.18 -13.34
C MET A 443 8.79 14.79 -12.10
N ALA A 444 9.44 15.96 -12.23
CA ALA A 444 10.03 16.69 -11.11
C ALA A 444 8.95 17.13 -10.09
N ALA A 445 7.87 17.75 -10.54
CA ALA A 445 6.80 18.23 -9.66
C ALA A 445 6.06 17.07 -8.97
N TYR A 446 5.70 16.03 -9.73
CA TYR A 446 4.97 14.87 -9.20
C TYR A 446 5.80 14.10 -8.16
N GLY A 447 7.11 13.99 -8.37
CA GLY A 447 8.05 13.30 -7.48
C GLY A 447 8.61 14.15 -6.33
N ALA A 448 8.28 15.44 -6.23
CA ALA A 448 8.90 16.38 -5.28
C ALA A 448 8.40 16.18 -3.83
N PHE A 449 8.83 15.10 -3.18
CA PHE A 449 8.49 14.79 -1.80
C PHE A 449 9.17 15.73 -0.79
N ILE A 450 10.51 15.67 -0.69
CA ILE A 450 11.27 16.33 0.39
C ILE A 450 10.99 17.84 0.40
N TYR A 451 11.02 18.44 -0.79
CA TYR A 451 10.78 19.86 -0.95
C TYR A 451 9.35 20.25 -0.54
N ALA A 452 8.33 19.54 -1.04
CA ALA A 452 6.94 19.84 -0.72
C ALA A 452 6.65 19.69 0.78
N PHE A 453 7.20 18.64 1.42
CA PHE A 453 7.07 18.43 2.85
C PHE A 453 7.69 19.57 3.67
N LEU A 454 8.78 20.17 3.19
CA LEU A 454 9.47 21.27 3.87
C LEU A 454 8.70 22.59 3.77
N VAL A 455 8.23 22.97 2.58
CA VAL A 455 7.63 24.29 2.33
C VAL A 455 6.11 24.36 2.54
N VAL A 456 5.44 23.20 2.56
CA VAL A 456 4.00 23.07 2.77
C VAL A 456 3.75 22.21 4.01
N GLN A 457 3.73 22.88 5.16
CA GLN A 457 3.53 22.27 6.48
C GLN A 457 2.05 22.00 6.77
N ASP A 458 1.12 22.77 6.18
CA ASP A 458 -0.32 22.55 6.32
C ASP A 458 -0.75 21.28 5.56
N GLN A 459 -1.29 20.31 6.31
CA GLN A 459 -1.79 19.03 5.78
C GLN A 459 -2.82 19.20 4.65
N ARG A 460 -3.58 20.30 4.65
CA ARG A 460 -4.59 20.59 3.63
C ARG A 460 -3.98 20.83 2.25
N MET A 461 -2.70 21.20 2.18
CA MET A 461 -1.95 21.51 0.98
C MET A 461 -0.96 20.41 0.59
N TRP A 462 -0.86 19.32 1.38
CA TRP A 462 0.03 18.21 1.08
C TRP A 462 -0.26 17.56 -0.28
N THR A 463 0.80 17.23 -1.00
CA THR A 463 0.77 16.48 -2.26
C THR A 463 0.62 14.98 -1.99
N LEU A 464 0.36 14.20 -3.04
CA LEU A 464 0.20 12.75 -2.97
C LEU A 464 1.44 12.07 -2.38
N THR A 465 2.63 12.50 -2.78
CA THR A 465 3.89 11.91 -2.30
C THR A 465 4.12 12.15 -0.81
N VAL A 466 3.68 13.30 -0.27
CA VAL A 466 3.69 13.58 1.17
C VAL A 466 2.69 12.68 1.92
N TRP A 467 1.48 12.51 1.39
CA TRP A 467 0.50 11.59 1.97
C TRP A 467 0.94 10.12 1.94
N LEU A 468 1.65 9.69 0.89
CA LEU A 468 2.22 8.34 0.83
C LEU A 468 3.34 8.14 1.85
N TYR A 469 4.13 9.19 2.15
CA TYR A 469 5.08 9.15 3.25
C TYR A 469 4.35 9.00 4.60
N GLN A 470 3.25 9.73 4.83
CA GLN A 470 2.43 9.56 6.04
C GLN A 470 1.85 8.14 6.14
N LEU A 471 1.42 7.55 5.02
CA LEU A 471 0.98 6.16 4.97
C LEU A 471 2.13 5.22 5.35
N GLN A 472 3.35 5.45 4.87
CA GLN A 472 4.52 4.62 5.19
C GLN A 472 4.83 4.56 6.70
N LEU A 473 4.56 5.62 7.45
CA LEU A 473 4.82 5.66 8.90
C LEU A 473 3.82 4.83 9.72
N THR A 474 2.63 4.57 9.18
CA THR A 474 1.51 3.97 9.93
C THR A 474 1.05 2.64 9.36
N ALA A 475 1.35 2.36 8.09
CA ALA A 475 0.85 1.21 7.36
C ALA A 475 1.87 0.07 7.25
N PRO A 476 1.40 -1.19 7.21
CA PRO A 476 2.23 -2.34 6.88
C PRO A 476 2.83 -2.21 5.48
N LYS A 477 4.02 -2.80 5.29
CA LYS A 477 4.78 -2.76 4.03
C LYS A 477 3.92 -3.09 2.80
N ALA A 478 3.07 -4.11 2.87
CA ALA A 478 2.20 -4.50 1.75
C ALA A 478 1.24 -3.39 1.31
N VAL A 479 0.65 -2.66 2.24
CA VAL A 479 -0.24 -1.52 1.95
C VAL A 479 0.54 -0.36 1.35
N VAL A 480 1.74 -0.08 1.87
CA VAL A 480 2.63 0.96 1.32
C VAL A 480 3.00 0.64 -0.13
N MET A 481 3.39 -0.61 -0.42
CA MET A 481 3.74 -1.04 -1.78
C MET A 481 2.54 -0.97 -2.73
N ALA A 482 1.33 -1.29 -2.27
CA ALA A 482 0.10 -1.09 -3.04
C ALA A 482 -0.13 0.40 -3.33
N GLY A 483 0.05 1.29 -2.34
CA GLY A 483 -0.07 2.74 -2.50
C GLY A 483 0.94 3.32 -3.49
N LEU A 484 2.21 2.91 -3.41
CA LEU A 484 3.25 3.31 -4.37
C LEU A 484 2.96 2.80 -5.79
N THR A 485 2.42 1.59 -5.92
CA THR A 485 1.98 1.03 -7.21
C THR A 485 0.88 1.89 -7.83
N LEU A 486 -0.15 2.25 -7.05
CA LEU A 486 -1.21 3.15 -7.51
C LEU A 486 -0.67 4.53 -7.90
N ALA A 487 0.28 5.07 -7.13
CA ALA A 487 0.90 6.36 -7.40
C ALA A 487 1.81 6.35 -8.65
N ALA A 488 2.29 5.18 -9.09
CA ALA A 488 3.04 5.02 -10.33
C ALA A 488 2.15 4.94 -11.58
N VAL A 489 0.83 4.70 -11.44
CA VAL A 489 -0.08 4.59 -12.59
C VAL A 489 -0.15 5.91 -13.39
N PRO A 490 -0.34 7.09 -12.78
CA PRO A 490 -0.38 8.35 -13.53
C PRO A 490 0.91 8.64 -14.30
N THR A 491 2.07 8.38 -13.69
CA THR A 491 3.37 8.59 -14.35
C THR A 491 3.56 7.63 -15.52
N LEU A 492 3.16 6.37 -15.37
CA LEU A 492 3.16 5.38 -16.45
C LEU A 492 2.24 5.81 -17.61
N LEU A 493 1.04 6.29 -17.33
CA LEU A 493 0.11 6.78 -18.35
C LEU A 493 0.71 7.97 -19.10
N VAL A 494 1.25 8.97 -18.39
CA VAL A 494 1.90 10.13 -19.00
C VAL A 494 3.05 9.67 -19.90
N PHE A 495 3.88 8.74 -19.45
CA PHE A 495 4.96 8.18 -20.28
C PHE A 495 4.43 7.49 -21.54
N LEU A 496 3.40 6.64 -21.44
CA LEU A 496 2.82 5.92 -22.57
C LEU A 496 2.24 6.87 -23.64
N PHE A 497 1.66 8.00 -23.24
CA PHE A 497 1.19 9.02 -24.17
C PHE A 497 2.32 9.90 -24.70
N ALA A 498 3.34 10.20 -23.88
CA ALA A 498 4.46 11.06 -24.25
C ALA A 498 5.52 10.35 -25.10
N GLN A 499 5.60 9.01 -25.10
CA GLN A 499 6.67 8.24 -25.76
C GLN A 499 6.92 8.65 -27.23
N ARG A 500 5.86 8.95 -27.99
CA ARG A 500 5.99 9.37 -29.41
C ARG A 500 6.58 10.77 -29.54
N VAL A 501 6.30 11.65 -28.59
CA VAL A 501 6.84 13.03 -28.55
C VAL A 501 8.30 13.02 -28.11
N ILE A 502 8.65 12.20 -27.10
CA ILE A 502 10.03 12.01 -26.63
C ILE A 502 10.93 11.56 -27.78
N VAL A 503 10.50 10.55 -28.55
CA VAL A 503 11.28 10.01 -29.68
C VAL A 503 11.49 11.05 -30.78
N ARG A 504 10.58 12.02 -30.95
CA ARG A 504 10.71 13.10 -31.94
C ARG A 504 11.48 14.31 -31.42
N GLY A 505 11.38 14.63 -30.14
CA GLY A 505 12.02 15.80 -29.53
C GLY A 505 13.52 15.66 -29.27
N ILE A 506 14.02 14.42 -29.15
CA ILE A 506 15.45 14.11 -29.00
C ILE A 506 16.17 14.11 -30.37
N VAL A 507 15.43 14.06 -31.48
CA VAL A 507 16.00 14.15 -32.82
C VAL A 507 16.33 15.60 -33.09
N ILE A 508 17.54 16.01 -32.73
CA ILE A 508 18.17 17.19 -33.32
C ILE A 508 18.17 16.94 -34.84
N PRO A 509 17.58 17.83 -35.66
CA PRO A 509 17.70 17.71 -37.11
C PRO A 509 19.20 17.73 -37.43
N ASN A 510 19.76 16.60 -37.84
CA ASN A 510 21.13 16.57 -38.34
C ASN A 510 21.21 17.56 -39.49
N GLU A 511 22.18 18.48 -39.40
CA GLU A 511 22.65 19.29 -40.50
C GLU A 511 22.81 18.37 -41.74
N ARG A 512 22.16 18.77 -42.84
CA ARG A 512 22.39 18.18 -44.14
C ARG A 512 23.61 18.80 -44.78
#